data_AF-A0A519WVT9-F1
#
_entry.id   AF-A0A519WVT9-F1
#
_cell.length_a   1.000
_cell.length_b   1.000
_cell.length_c   1.000
_cell.angle_alpha   90.00
_cell.angle_beta   90.00
_cell.angle_gamma   90.00
#
_symmetry.space_group_name_H-M   'P 1'
#
loop_
_entity.id
_entity.type
_entity.pdbx_description
1 polymer ?
#
loop_
_entity_poly.entity_id
_entity_poly.type
_entity_poly.pdbx_seq_one_letter_code
_entity_poly.pdbx_strand_id
1 'polypeptide(L)'
;MQKNTDSTLVLEFTSNWVGPPNLYIISKTAGLHNVFTYRSIAENRFGPIYLPSGIKAEMRSGSNRRIYSTTPSINEFFQPYPMKDKDVRILWSKMNAHKPWLLTDDSTNGEGCPTRKTEITKNGDTIVYDGRMYDGGGIRLYLITKDKVRFLDYYAPDYYEKECPGRKDRIAILTIGSLFSQNIL
;
A
#
# COMPACT_ATOMS: atom_id res chain seq x y z
N MET A 1 -0.34 17.00 -0.29
CA MET A 1 -1.72 16.60 0.09
C MET A 1 -2.27 17.41 1.24
N GLN A 2 -1.62 17.41 2.42
CA GLN A 2 -2.13 18.05 3.64
C GLN A 2 -2.69 19.49 3.50
N LYS A 3 -2.04 20.35 2.70
CA LYS A 3 -2.48 21.74 2.48
C LYS A 3 -3.67 21.87 1.51
N ASN A 4 -3.96 20.84 0.72
CA ASN A 4 -4.83 20.92 -0.45
C ASN A 4 -6.11 20.06 -0.31
N THR A 5 -6.20 19.26 0.74
CA THR A 5 -7.30 18.30 0.96
C THR A 5 -7.76 18.33 2.41
N ASP A 6 -9.03 17.99 2.64
CA ASP A 6 -9.56 17.88 4.01
C ASP A 6 -9.09 16.58 4.66
N SER A 7 -9.09 15.50 3.86
CA SER A 7 -8.58 14.19 4.27
C SER A 7 -8.01 13.42 3.08
N THR A 8 -7.02 12.58 3.32
CA THR A 8 -6.39 11.73 2.30
C THR A 8 -5.96 10.41 2.93
N LEU A 9 -6.20 9.33 2.20
CA LEU A 9 -5.64 8.00 2.47
C LEU A 9 -4.60 7.72 1.39
N VAL A 10 -3.40 7.34 1.81
CA VAL A 10 -2.31 6.89 0.92
C VAL A 10 -1.97 5.46 1.28
N LEU A 11 -2.13 4.55 0.34
CA LEU A 11 -1.76 3.15 0.47
C LEU A 11 -0.46 2.89 -0.29
N GLU A 12 0.40 2.09 0.30
CA GLU A 12 1.62 1.58 -0.32
C GLU A 12 1.72 0.07 -0.05
N PHE A 13 1.93 -0.72 -1.10
CA PHE A 13 2.32 -2.12 -0.96
C PHE A 13 3.84 -2.18 -0.98
N THR A 14 4.43 -2.65 0.12
CA THR A 14 5.88 -2.72 0.28
C THR A 14 6.39 -4.12 -0.06
N SER A 15 7.65 -4.19 -0.51
CA SER A 15 8.37 -5.44 -0.72
C SER A 15 9.78 -5.30 -0.15
N ASN A 16 10.48 -6.41 0.07
CA ASN A 16 11.89 -6.37 0.51
C ASN A 16 12.87 -6.01 -0.60
N TRP A 17 12.37 -5.84 -1.82
CA TRP A 17 13.15 -5.34 -2.93
C TRP A 17 13.09 -3.81 -2.96
N VAL A 18 14.24 -3.19 -3.24
CA VAL A 18 14.31 -1.73 -3.46
C VAL A 18 13.55 -1.41 -4.73
N GLY A 19 12.30 -0.99 -4.58
CA GLY A 19 11.42 -0.55 -5.64
C GLY A 19 11.22 0.96 -5.63
N PRO A 20 10.76 1.55 -6.74
CA PRO A 20 10.30 2.93 -6.73
C PRO A 20 9.03 3.02 -5.87
N PRO A 21 8.75 4.19 -5.25
CA PRO A 21 7.49 4.39 -4.54
C PRO A 21 6.32 4.17 -5.51
N ASN A 22 5.38 3.33 -5.10
CA ASN A 22 4.14 3.07 -5.81
C ASN A 22 2.97 3.29 -4.84
N LEU A 23 2.42 4.49 -4.88
CA LEU A 23 1.41 4.95 -3.93
C LEU A 23 0.04 5.06 -4.60
N TYR A 24 -0.99 4.62 -3.89
CA TYR A 24 -2.38 4.77 -4.28
C TYR A 24 -3.06 5.73 -3.34
N ILE A 25 -3.68 6.76 -3.89
CA ILE A 25 -4.08 7.93 -3.13
C ILE A 25 -5.55 8.19 -3.40
N ILE A 26 -6.35 8.28 -2.35
CA ILE A 26 -7.71 8.81 -2.44
C ILE A 26 -7.84 10.00 -1.49
N SER A 27 -8.45 11.08 -1.96
CA SER A 27 -8.64 12.29 -1.16
C SER A 27 -10.07 12.80 -1.21
N LYS A 28 -10.40 13.61 -0.20
CA LYS A 28 -11.65 14.37 -0.11
C LYS A 28 -11.33 15.86 0.10
N THR A 29 -11.96 16.73 -0.68
CA THR A 29 -11.88 18.18 -0.56
C THR A 29 -13.26 18.79 -0.81
N ALA A 30 -13.84 19.48 0.17
CA ALA A 30 -15.13 20.17 0.05
C ALA A 30 -16.27 19.28 -0.54
N GLY A 31 -16.26 17.98 -0.24
CA GLY A 31 -17.25 17.02 -0.73
C GLY A 31 -16.96 16.40 -2.11
N LEU A 32 -15.87 16.79 -2.76
CA LEU A 32 -15.32 16.14 -3.93
C LEU A 32 -14.34 15.05 -3.52
N HIS A 33 -14.39 13.91 -4.21
CA HIS A 33 -13.46 12.81 -4.01
C HIS A 33 -12.62 12.60 -5.26
N ASN A 34 -11.32 12.41 -5.07
CA ASN A 34 -10.38 12.24 -6.18
C ASN A 34 -9.44 11.07 -5.90
N VAL A 35 -9.02 10.40 -6.96
CA VAL A 35 -8.04 9.31 -6.92
C VAL A 35 -6.79 9.73 -7.67
N PHE A 36 -5.63 9.42 -7.11
CA PHE A 36 -4.33 9.64 -7.71
C PHE A 36 -3.46 8.41 -7.52
N THR A 37 -2.42 8.32 -8.35
CA THR A 37 -1.32 7.38 -8.19
C THR A 37 -0.01 8.16 -8.13
N TYR A 38 0.96 7.68 -7.35
CA TYR A 38 2.33 8.15 -7.41
C TYR A 38 3.19 6.98 -7.88
N ARG A 39 3.64 7.01 -9.14
CA ARG A 39 4.37 5.89 -9.76
C ARG A 39 5.27 6.37 -10.88
N SER A 40 6.13 5.48 -11.38
CA SER A 40 6.96 5.83 -12.52
C SER A 40 6.13 6.12 -13.77
N ILE A 41 6.52 7.20 -14.44
CA ILE A 41 5.97 7.68 -15.71
C ILE A 41 6.40 6.83 -16.92
N ALA A 42 7.43 6.00 -16.80
CA ALA A 42 7.97 5.24 -17.93
C ALA A 42 7.01 4.14 -18.43
N GLU A 43 6.07 3.70 -17.60
CA GLU A 43 5.09 2.67 -17.96
C GLU A 43 3.94 3.23 -18.81
N ASN A 44 3.57 4.51 -18.63
CA ASN A 44 2.36 5.09 -19.24
C ASN A 44 2.62 6.06 -20.40
N ARG A 45 3.86 6.53 -20.60
CA ARG A 45 4.12 7.62 -21.57
C ARG A 45 3.95 7.25 -23.05
N PHE A 46 3.93 5.96 -23.39
CA PHE A 46 4.10 5.58 -24.80
C PHE A 46 2.95 4.83 -25.44
N GLY A 47 1.91 4.38 -24.71
CA GLY A 47 0.88 3.53 -25.34
C GLY A 47 1.51 2.43 -26.23
N PRO A 48 0.87 2.02 -27.34
CA PRO A 48 1.48 1.13 -28.32
C PRO A 48 2.41 1.88 -29.30
N ILE A 49 3.27 2.79 -28.85
CA ILE A 49 4.30 3.37 -29.72
C ILE A 49 5.44 2.35 -29.87
N TYR A 50 5.64 1.90 -31.10
CA TYR A 50 6.79 1.08 -31.48
C TYR A 50 8.06 1.96 -31.50
N LEU A 51 8.76 2.00 -30.36
CA LEU A 51 10.07 2.63 -30.26
C LEU A 51 11.19 1.59 -30.50
N PRO A 52 12.27 1.97 -31.21
CA PRO A 52 13.50 1.18 -31.23
C PRO A 52 13.97 0.85 -29.81
N SER A 53 14.47 -0.37 -29.60
CA SER A 53 14.82 -0.90 -28.28
C SER A 53 15.80 -0.03 -27.50
N GLY A 54 16.80 0.55 -28.17
CA GLY A 54 17.79 1.45 -27.55
C GLY A 54 17.16 2.75 -27.02
N ILE A 55 16.27 3.38 -27.79
CA ILE A 55 15.54 4.59 -27.37
C ILE A 55 14.61 4.25 -26.20
N LYS A 56 13.91 3.12 -26.29
CA LYS A 56 13.04 2.64 -25.19
C LYS A 56 13.82 2.37 -23.91
N ALA A 57 15.04 1.85 -24.01
CA ALA A 57 15.92 1.61 -22.88
C ALA A 57 16.37 2.93 -22.22
N GLU A 58 16.76 3.93 -23.01
CA GLU A 58 17.18 5.23 -22.46
C GLU A 58 16.03 6.05 -21.86
N MET A 59 14.86 6.01 -22.49
CA MET A 59 13.67 6.68 -21.92
C MET A 59 13.24 6.05 -20.59
N ARG A 60 13.41 4.73 -20.45
CA ARG A 60 13.22 4.03 -19.19
C ARG A 60 14.32 4.36 -18.18
N SER A 61 15.58 4.48 -18.60
CA SER A 61 16.74 4.66 -17.69
C SER A 61 16.68 6.00 -16.94
N GLY A 62 16.43 7.12 -17.62
CA GLY A 62 16.48 8.46 -17.02
C GLY A 62 15.29 8.76 -16.09
N SER A 63 14.07 8.48 -16.59
CA SER A 63 12.82 8.75 -15.87
C SER A 63 12.63 7.82 -14.66
N ASN A 64 12.97 6.53 -14.81
CA ASN A 64 12.82 5.57 -13.72
C ASN A 64 13.85 5.80 -12.62
N ARG A 65 15.05 6.29 -12.91
CA ARG A 65 16.05 6.52 -11.85
C ARG A 65 15.69 7.67 -10.94
N ARG A 66 15.12 8.76 -11.49
CA ARG A 66 14.79 9.95 -10.71
C ARG A 66 13.75 9.68 -9.61
N ILE A 67 12.79 8.78 -9.84
CA ILE A 67 11.77 8.51 -8.82
C ILE A 67 12.35 7.92 -7.52
N TYR A 68 13.45 7.18 -7.60
CA TYR A 68 14.10 6.58 -6.41
C TYR A 68 14.74 7.64 -5.50
N SER A 69 15.14 8.78 -6.05
CA SER A 69 15.73 9.88 -5.29
C SER A 69 14.78 11.07 -5.08
N THR A 70 13.56 11.00 -5.60
CA THR A 70 12.57 12.08 -5.49
C THR A 70 11.66 11.83 -4.31
N THR A 71 11.68 12.74 -3.34
CA THR A 71 10.71 12.72 -2.23
C THR A 71 9.27 12.81 -2.77
N PRO A 72 8.37 11.89 -2.37
CA PRO A 72 6.96 11.93 -2.79
C PRO A 72 6.30 13.28 -2.53
N SER A 73 5.83 13.92 -3.60
CA SER A 73 5.18 15.23 -3.57
C SER A 73 4.23 15.39 -4.77
N ILE A 74 3.59 16.57 -4.93
CA ILE A 74 2.83 16.86 -6.15
C ILE A 74 3.84 17.27 -7.22
N ASN A 75 4.26 16.30 -8.03
CA ASN A 75 5.25 16.43 -9.09
C ASN A 75 4.86 15.54 -10.29
N GLU A 76 5.75 15.35 -11.26
CA GLU A 76 5.47 14.57 -12.46
C GLU A 76 5.15 13.09 -12.24
N PHE A 77 5.46 12.52 -11.07
CA PHE A 77 5.10 11.14 -10.72
C PHE A 77 3.70 11.05 -10.10
N PHE A 78 3.14 12.17 -9.65
CA PHE A 78 1.78 12.28 -9.10
C PHE A 78 0.77 12.46 -10.23
N GLN A 79 0.03 11.40 -10.54
CA GLN A 79 -0.88 11.32 -11.68
C GLN A 79 -2.33 11.13 -11.22
N PRO A 80 -3.30 11.91 -11.76
CA PRO A 80 -4.71 11.63 -11.52
C PRO A 80 -5.07 10.26 -12.08
N TYR A 81 -5.91 9.52 -11.36
CA TYR A 81 -6.47 8.27 -11.83
C TYR A 81 -7.92 8.49 -12.29
N PRO A 82 -8.22 8.29 -13.58
CA PRO A 82 -9.55 8.55 -14.11
C PRO A 82 -10.55 7.53 -13.56
N MET A 83 -11.49 8.00 -12.76
CA MET A 83 -12.58 7.20 -12.19
C MET A 83 -13.85 8.05 -12.13
N LYS A 84 -15.02 7.45 -12.38
CA LYS A 84 -16.30 8.17 -12.31
C LYS A 84 -16.58 8.61 -10.88
N ASP A 85 -17.09 9.83 -10.67
CA ASP A 85 -17.36 10.39 -9.33
C ASP A 85 -18.18 9.43 -8.44
N LYS A 86 -19.22 8.79 -9.00
CA LYS A 86 -20.02 7.77 -8.29
C LYS A 86 -19.16 6.63 -7.74
N ASP A 87 -18.23 6.12 -8.55
CA ASP A 87 -17.38 4.98 -8.17
C ASP A 87 -16.35 5.40 -7.14
N VAL A 88 -15.78 6.61 -7.26
CA VAL A 88 -14.86 7.17 -6.25
C VAL A 88 -15.57 7.35 -4.90
N ARG A 89 -16.81 7.84 -4.89
CA ARG A 89 -17.61 7.98 -3.66
C ARG A 89 -17.90 6.64 -3.00
N ILE A 90 -18.24 5.62 -3.79
CA ILE A 90 -18.46 4.26 -3.29
C ILE A 90 -17.15 3.72 -2.69
N LEU A 91 -16.04 3.86 -3.40
CA LEU A 91 -14.73 3.42 -2.96
C LEU A 91 -14.33 4.10 -1.63
N TRP A 92 -14.47 5.41 -1.54
CA TRP A 92 -14.24 6.18 -0.31
C TRP A 92 -15.13 5.72 0.85
N SER A 93 -16.42 5.47 0.59
CA SER A 93 -17.37 5.00 1.60
C SER A 93 -16.98 3.61 2.11
N LYS A 94 -16.61 2.69 1.21
CA LYS A 94 -16.16 1.34 1.57
C LYS A 94 -14.90 1.38 2.42
N MET A 95 -13.91 2.20 2.06
CA MET A 95 -12.70 2.37 2.88
C MET A 95 -13.02 2.91 4.28
N ASN A 96 -13.88 3.93 4.38
CA ASN A 96 -14.22 4.52 5.68
C ASN A 96 -15.08 3.60 6.57
N ALA A 97 -15.78 2.63 5.99
CA ALA A 97 -16.52 1.64 6.78
C ALA A 97 -15.59 0.83 7.71
N HIS A 98 -14.31 0.68 7.33
CA HIS A 98 -13.27 0.05 8.16
C HIS A 98 -12.67 0.98 9.22
N LYS A 99 -13.17 2.22 9.35
CA LYS A 99 -12.74 3.22 10.35
C LYS A 99 -11.21 3.33 10.45
N PRO A 100 -10.51 3.69 9.36
CA PRO A 100 -9.04 3.64 9.28
C PRO A 100 -8.34 4.41 10.41
N TRP A 101 -8.94 5.50 10.89
CA TRP A 101 -8.43 6.29 12.01
C TRP A 101 -8.43 5.58 13.37
N LEU A 102 -9.14 4.45 13.51
CA LEU A 102 -9.23 3.67 14.74
C LEU A 102 -8.42 2.37 14.67
N LEU A 103 -7.88 2.01 13.50
CA LEU A 103 -7.04 0.82 13.35
C LEU A 103 -5.76 0.97 14.17
N THR A 104 -5.21 -0.13 14.67
CA THR A 104 -3.85 -0.21 15.20
C THR A 104 -2.99 -1.07 14.28
N ASP A 105 -1.68 -0.85 14.29
CA ASP A 105 -0.74 -1.54 13.41
C ASP A 105 0.14 -2.52 14.19
N ASP A 106 1.14 -3.08 13.51
CA ASP A 106 1.99 -4.10 14.11
C ASP A 106 2.94 -3.53 15.19
N SER A 107 3.13 -2.19 15.26
CA SER A 107 3.85 -1.56 16.37
C SER A 107 3.12 -1.71 17.72
N THR A 108 1.79 -1.89 17.67
CA THR A 108 0.95 -2.07 18.86
C THR A 108 0.72 -3.55 19.19
N ASN A 109 0.45 -4.38 18.19
CA ASN A 109 0.04 -5.77 18.39
C ASN A 109 1.13 -6.81 18.09
N GLY A 110 2.30 -6.37 17.62
CA GLY A 110 3.38 -7.21 17.11
C GLY A 110 3.08 -7.77 15.72
N GLU A 111 4.13 -7.96 14.92
CA GLU A 111 4.01 -8.41 13.52
C GLU A 111 3.62 -9.90 13.40
N GLY A 112 4.23 -10.76 14.23
CA GLY A 112 4.08 -12.22 14.13
C GLY A 112 2.86 -12.82 14.82
N CYS A 113 2.75 -14.15 14.72
CA CYS A 113 1.72 -14.92 15.44
C CYS A 113 1.94 -14.90 16.97
N PRO A 114 0.86 -14.83 17.78
CA PRO A 114 0.96 -14.68 19.23
C PRO A 114 1.53 -15.92 19.94
N THR A 115 1.41 -17.11 19.34
CA THR A 115 1.89 -18.38 19.90
C THR A 115 2.78 -19.10 18.92
N ARG A 116 3.94 -19.56 19.39
CA ARG A 116 4.84 -20.42 18.62
C ARG A 116 4.23 -21.82 18.48
N LYS A 117 4.21 -22.34 17.26
CA LYS A 117 3.81 -23.74 17.01
C LYS A 117 4.90 -24.64 17.60
N THR A 118 4.49 -25.66 18.34
CA THR A 118 5.40 -26.66 18.89
C THR A 118 4.97 -28.04 18.40
N GLU A 119 5.91 -28.81 17.87
CA GLU A 119 5.69 -30.19 17.42
C GLU A 119 6.65 -31.12 18.17
N ILE A 120 6.15 -32.27 18.63
CA ILE A 120 6.98 -33.32 19.21
C ILE A 120 7.24 -34.35 18.11
N THR A 121 8.51 -34.57 17.78
CA THR A 121 8.92 -35.54 16.76
C THR A 121 8.69 -36.97 17.26
N LYS A 122 8.71 -37.94 16.33
CA LYS A 122 8.62 -39.38 16.66
C LYS A 122 9.73 -39.85 17.62
N ASN A 123 10.84 -39.11 17.71
CA ASN A 123 11.98 -39.42 18.57
C ASN A 123 11.90 -38.71 19.94
N GLY A 124 10.85 -37.93 20.19
CA GLY A 124 10.67 -37.17 21.42
C GLY A 124 11.28 -35.76 21.41
N ASP A 125 11.87 -35.33 20.30
CA ASP A 125 12.42 -33.97 20.18
C ASP A 125 11.31 -32.93 20.07
N THR A 126 11.52 -31.75 20.65
CA THR A 126 10.58 -30.64 20.53
C THR A 126 11.06 -29.66 19.46
N ILE A 127 10.30 -29.53 18.36
CA ILE A 127 10.50 -28.50 17.35
C ILE A 127 9.64 -27.30 17.70
N VAL A 128 10.26 -26.14 17.90
CA VAL A 128 9.56 -24.87 18.07
C VAL A 128 9.66 -24.08 16.78
N TYR A 129 8.54 -23.95 16.07
CA TYR A 129 8.43 -23.08 14.91
C TYR A 129 8.35 -21.64 15.40
N ASP A 130 9.32 -20.81 15.02
CA ASP A 130 9.32 -19.39 15.40
C ASP A 130 8.15 -18.64 14.75
N GLY A 131 7.58 -19.20 13.67
CA GLY A 131 6.41 -18.68 12.96
C GLY A 131 6.67 -17.31 12.35
N ARG A 132 7.93 -16.92 12.14
CA ARG A 132 8.32 -15.60 11.65
C ARG A 132 8.65 -15.65 10.17
N MET A 133 8.10 -14.69 9.44
CA MET A 133 8.53 -14.36 8.08
C MET A 133 9.64 -13.30 8.17
N TYR A 134 10.69 -13.41 7.36
CA TYR A 134 11.81 -12.45 7.35
C TYR A 134 11.96 -11.73 6.00
N ASP A 135 11.26 -12.18 4.96
CA ASP A 135 11.28 -11.64 3.60
C ASP A 135 9.86 -11.42 3.02
N GLY A 136 8.88 -11.16 3.89
CA GLY A 136 7.53 -10.76 3.50
C GLY A 136 7.40 -9.29 3.07
N GLY A 137 6.57 -9.02 2.08
CA GLY A 137 6.11 -7.65 1.78
C GLY A 137 5.12 -7.14 2.83
N GLY A 138 4.69 -5.88 2.73
CA GLY A 138 3.81 -5.26 3.71
C GLY A 138 2.78 -4.33 3.09
N ILE A 139 1.94 -3.76 3.96
CA ILE A 139 0.99 -2.71 3.58
C ILE A 139 1.19 -1.54 4.53
N ARG A 140 1.46 -0.37 3.95
CA ARG A 140 1.55 0.90 4.66
C ARG A 140 0.35 1.77 4.33
N LEU A 141 -0.22 2.39 5.37
CA LEU A 141 -1.34 3.31 5.23
C LEU A 141 -1.03 4.63 5.93
N TYR A 142 -1.04 5.72 5.15
CA TYR A 142 -0.93 7.08 5.66
C TYR A 142 -2.31 7.73 5.67
N LEU A 143 -2.71 8.24 6.84
CA LEU A 143 -3.94 8.99 7.05
C LEU A 143 -3.57 10.45 7.26
N ILE A 144 -3.98 11.30 6.34
CA ILE A 144 -3.56 12.71 6.29
C ILE A 144 -4.81 13.58 6.39
N THR A 145 -4.84 14.49 7.35
CA THR A 145 -5.77 15.62 7.44
C THR A 145 -4.99 16.90 7.58
N LYS A 146 -5.65 18.06 7.48
CA LYS A 146 -5.02 19.39 7.58
C LYS A 146 -4.14 19.57 8.84
N ASP A 147 -4.51 18.92 9.94
CA ASP A 147 -3.90 19.04 11.27
C ASP A 147 -2.93 17.91 11.62
N LYS A 148 -3.08 16.70 11.04
CA LYS A 148 -2.29 15.53 11.45
C LYS A 148 -1.99 14.56 10.32
N VAL A 149 -0.90 13.83 10.51
CA VAL A 149 -0.52 12.68 9.71
C VAL A 149 -0.37 11.47 10.64
N ARG A 150 -1.06 10.38 10.35
CA ARG A 150 -0.93 9.10 11.05
C ARG A 150 -0.42 8.06 10.07
N PHE A 151 0.52 7.24 10.53
CA PHE A 151 1.13 6.15 9.79
C PHE A 151 0.77 4.82 10.44
N LEU A 152 0.50 3.80 9.62
CA LEU A 152 0.25 2.43 10.03
C LEU A 152 1.10 1.51 9.15
N ASP A 153 1.88 0.62 9.74
CA ASP A 153 2.69 -0.38 9.03
C ASP A 153 2.28 -1.81 9.41
N TYR A 154 1.97 -2.60 8.40
CA TYR A 154 1.60 -4.00 8.56
C TYR A 154 2.57 -4.87 7.77
N TYR A 155 3.36 -5.66 8.49
CA TYR A 155 4.34 -6.56 7.92
C TYR A 155 3.70 -7.91 7.58
N ALA A 156 3.88 -8.37 6.34
CA ALA A 156 3.36 -9.63 5.80
C ALA A 156 1.90 -9.96 6.20
N PRO A 157 0.94 -9.01 6.08
CA PRO A 157 -0.41 -9.19 6.62
C PRO A 157 -1.13 -10.38 5.99
N ASP A 158 -0.95 -10.64 4.69
CA ASP A 158 -1.54 -11.81 4.00
C ASP A 158 -1.01 -13.14 4.53
N TYR A 159 0.29 -13.21 4.85
CA TYR A 159 0.91 -14.41 5.38
C TYR A 159 0.39 -14.69 6.78
N TYR A 160 0.45 -13.70 7.67
CA TYR A 160 0.06 -13.93 9.06
C TYR A 160 -1.45 -14.05 9.25
N GLU A 161 -2.29 -13.49 8.37
CA GLU A 161 -3.74 -13.79 8.42
C GLU A 161 -4.02 -15.25 8.01
N LYS A 162 -3.19 -15.87 7.17
CA LYS A 162 -3.31 -17.31 6.84
C LYS A 162 -2.78 -18.20 7.97
N GLU A 163 -1.64 -17.84 8.56
CA GLU A 163 -1.00 -18.65 9.61
C GLU A 163 -1.69 -18.52 10.98
N CYS A 164 -2.16 -17.32 11.33
CA CYS A 164 -2.84 -17.02 12.58
C CYS A 164 -3.97 -16.00 12.38
N PRO A 165 -5.11 -16.45 11.82
CA PRO A 165 -6.23 -15.57 11.45
C PRO A 165 -6.91 -14.89 12.64
N GLY A 166 -7.65 -13.83 12.34
CA GLY A 166 -8.63 -13.23 13.26
C GLY A 166 -8.22 -11.88 13.85
N ARG A 167 -7.08 -11.31 13.44
CA ARG A 167 -6.70 -9.95 13.86
C ARG A 167 -7.51 -8.92 13.09
N LYS A 168 -8.48 -8.30 13.77
CA LYS A 168 -9.45 -7.36 13.17
C LYS A 168 -8.78 -6.26 12.32
N ASP A 169 -7.70 -5.66 12.83
CA ASP A 169 -7.02 -4.57 12.13
C ASP A 169 -6.25 -5.06 10.89
N ARG A 170 -5.71 -6.29 10.94
CA ARG A 170 -5.06 -6.95 9.80
C ARG A 170 -6.06 -7.27 8.70
N ILE A 171 -7.21 -7.82 9.06
CA ILE A 171 -8.32 -8.07 8.13
C ILE A 171 -8.79 -6.74 7.49
N ALA A 172 -8.88 -5.68 8.29
CA ALA A 172 -9.29 -4.37 7.81
C ALA A 172 -8.28 -3.79 6.80
N ILE A 173 -6.97 -3.82 7.08
CA ILE A 173 -5.98 -3.30 6.14
C ILE A 173 -5.90 -4.15 4.86
N LEU A 174 -6.04 -5.48 4.96
CA LEU A 174 -6.12 -6.36 3.79
C LEU A 174 -7.33 -6.02 2.92
N THR A 175 -8.47 -5.73 3.55
CA THR A 175 -9.69 -5.33 2.84
C THR A 175 -9.52 -3.96 2.17
N ILE A 176 -8.94 -2.98 2.88
CA ILE A 176 -8.60 -1.66 2.30
C ILE A 176 -7.65 -1.83 1.11
N GLY A 177 -6.61 -2.67 1.26
CA GLY A 177 -5.67 -3.00 0.19
C GLY A 177 -6.39 -3.58 -1.03
N SER A 178 -7.26 -4.56 -0.82
CA SER A 178 -8.07 -5.17 -1.89
C SER A 178 -8.96 -4.15 -2.61
N LEU A 179 -9.55 -3.19 -1.89
CA LEU A 179 -10.34 -2.12 -2.49
C LEU A 179 -9.51 -1.24 -3.42
N PHE A 180 -8.26 -0.92 -3.08
CA PHE A 180 -7.35 -0.24 -4.01
C PHE A 180 -7.00 -1.13 -5.21
N SER A 181 -6.66 -2.40 -4.96
CA SER A 181 -6.22 -3.31 -6.02
C SER A 181 -7.30 -3.64 -7.06
N GLN A 182 -8.58 -3.66 -6.67
CA GLN A 182 -9.68 -3.98 -7.58
C GLN A 182 -10.16 -2.78 -8.41
N ASN A 183 -9.86 -1.56 -7.97
CA ASN A 183 -10.45 -0.35 -8.54
C ASN A 183 -9.41 0.59 -9.18
N ILE A 184 -8.12 0.43 -8.87
CA ILE A 184 -7.06 1.37 -9.25
C ILE A 184 -5.86 0.68 -9.91
N LEU A 185 -5.47 -0.51 -9.42
CA LEU A 185 -4.48 -1.38 -10.06
C LEU A 185 -5.06 -2.05 -11.31
#